data_AF-A0A661VAA7-F1
#
_entry.id   AF-A0A661VAA7-F1
#
_cell.length_a   1.000
_cell.length_b   1.000
_cell.length_c   1.000
_cell.angle_alpha   90.00
_cell.angle_beta   90.00
_cell.angle_gamma   90.00
#
_symmetry.space_group_name_H-M   'P 1'
#
loop_
_entity.id
_entity.type
_entity.pdbx_description
1 polymer ?
#
loop_
_entity_poly.entity_id
_entity_poly.type
_entity_poly.pdbx_seq_one_letter_code
_entity_poly.pdbx_strand_id
1 'polypeptide(L)'
;MKRDITTALEICVEDVIAGRASVQGCLERYPDLADELEPLLRAARRTQVAERPTLSPQAKARIEARLLAAAETAFPARPARNLRPGTGLIRRWAAVRPVRFALALACVILIIGGITVAAIAAQPDSPFYPVKLLTEDIRLWLAPTREEPALHLRFAERRLAELQALAADGQLDT
;
A
#
# COMPACT_ATOMS: atom_id res chain seq x y z
N MET A 1 4.28 16.79 -19.94
CA MET A 1 5.76 16.78 -19.78
C MET A 1 6.23 15.93 -18.61
N LYS A 2 6.07 16.33 -17.33
CA LYS A 2 6.64 15.56 -16.19
C LYS A 2 6.12 14.12 -16.04
N ARG A 3 4.86 13.85 -16.37
CA ARG A 3 4.30 12.50 -16.39
C ARG A 3 4.88 11.65 -17.53
N ASP A 4 5.08 12.26 -18.69
CA ASP A 4 5.55 11.58 -19.89
C ASP A 4 7.00 11.08 -19.75
N ILE A 5 7.87 11.89 -19.11
CA ILE A 5 9.24 11.48 -18.81
C ILE A 5 9.33 10.38 -17.74
N THR A 6 8.50 10.42 -16.70
CA THR A 6 8.50 9.36 -15.67
C THR A 6 8.10 8.02 -16.27
N THR A 7 7.03 8.00 -17.08
CA THR A 7 6.59 6.79 -17.77
C THR A 7 7.63 6.28 -18.76
N ALA A 8 8.25 7.17 -19.56
CA ALA A 8 9.32 6.78 -20.47
C ALA A 8 10.54 6.22 -19.72
N LEU A 9 10.92 6.82 -18.59
CA LEU A 9 12.03 6.36 -17.75
C LEU A 9 11.76 4.97 -17.16
N GLU A 10 10.56 4.72 -16.63
CA GLU A 10 10.18 3.42 -16.08
C GLU A 10 10.31 2.30 -17.13
N ILE A 11 9.73 2.52 -18.32
CA ILE A 11 9.78 1.57 -19.43
C ILE A 11 11.23 1.32 -19.85
N CYS A 12 12.01 2.39 -20.01
CA CYS A 12 13.39 2.29 -20.50
C CYS A 12 14.32 1.65 -19.48
N VAL A 13 14.13 1.91 -18.18
CA VAL A 13 14.86 1.19 -17.13
C VAL A 13 14.50 -0.28 -17.18
N GLU A 14 13.21 -0.65 -17.17
CA GLU A 14 12.81 -2.05 -17.19
C GLU A 14 13.35 -2.81 -18.42
N ASP A 15 13.26 -2.23 -19.61
CA ASP A 15 13.77 -2.84 -20.84
C ASP A 15 15.30 -2.98 -20.85
N VAL A 16 16.03 -2.01 -20.30
CA VAL A 16 17.50 -2.10 -20.16
C VAL A 16 17.89 -3.17 -19.14
N ILE A 17 17.18 -3.26 -18.01
CA ILE A 17 17.39 -4.30 -16.99
C ILE A 17 17.13 -5.70 -17.56
N ALA A 18 16.07 -5.84 -18.36
CA ALA A 18 15.70 -7.10 -19.00
C ALA A 18 16.55 -7.45 -20.24
N GLY A 19 17.50 -6.59 -20.63
CA GLY A 19 18.34 -6.79 -21.82
C GLY A 19 17.61 -6.65 -23.15
N ARG A 20 16.40 -6.07 -23.15
CA ARG A 20 15.56 -5.87 -24.34
C ARG A 20 15.91 -4.61 -25.12
N ALA A 21 16.56 -3.64 -24.49
CA ALA A 21 17.01 -2.40 -25.11
C ALA A 21 18.35 -1.93 -24.55
N SER A 22 19.11 -1.19 -25.35
CA SER A 22 20.25 -0.41 -24.87
C SER A 22 19.80 1.00 -24.50
N VAL A 23 20.57 1.70 -23.67
CA VAL A 23 20.28 3.10 -23.32
C VAL A 23 20.18 3.97 -24.58
N GLN A 24 20.99 3.71 -25.61
CA GLN A 24 20.91 4.43 -26.88
C GLN A 24 19.59 4.16 -27.61
N GLY A 25 19.14 2.89 -27.64
CA GLY A 25 17.85 2.52 -28.24
C GLY A 25 16.65 3.14 -27.51
N CYS A 26 16.77 3.38 -26.19
CA CYS A 26 15.77 4.11 -25.42
C CYS A 26 15.71 5.60 -25.80
N LEU A 27 16.85 6.23 -26.03
CA LEU A 27 16.93 7.64 -26.46
C LEU A 27 16.40 7.83 -27.89
N GLU A 28 16.68 6.89 -28.79
CA GLU A 28 16.14 6.90 -30.16
C GLU A 28 14.62 6.68 -30.21
N ARG A 29 14.06 5.93 -29.26
CA ARG A 29 12.62 5.71 -29.13
C ARG A 29 11.87 6.93 -28.60
N TYR A 30 12.54 7.77 -27.80
CA TYR A 30 11.97 9.00 -27.21
C TYR A 30 12.86 10.23 -27.52
N PRO A 31 12.98 10.63 -28.81
CA PRO A 31 13.90 11.69 -29.22
C PRO A 31 13.55 13.05 -28.60
N ASP A 32 12.25 13.32 -28.41
CA ASP A 32 11.76 14.57 -27.82
C ASP A 32 12.10 14.73 -26.34
N LEU A 33 12.46 13.64 -25.66
CA LEU A 33 12.79 13.62 -24.24
C LEU A 33 14.25 13.21 -23.98
N ALA A 34 15.06 13.03 -25.04
CA ALA A 34 16.39 12.43 -24.96
C ALA A 34 17.32 13.19 -24.01
N ASP A 35 17.31 14.53 -24.08
CA ASP A 35 18.16 15.40 -23.26
C ASP A 35 17.86 15.27 -21.75
N GLU A 36 16.59 15.04 -21.39
CA GLU A 36 16.18 14.86 -19.99
C GLU A 36 16.27 13.38 -19.53
N LEU A 37 16.05 12.40 -20.42
CA LEU A 37 16.12 10.97 -20.10
C LEU A 37 17.55 10.45 -19.94
N GLU A 38 18.49 10.94 -20.74
CA GLU A 38 19.88 10.47 -20.73
C GLU A 38 20.53 10.52 -19.33
N PRO A 39 20.52 11.65 -18.59
CA PRO A 39 21.12 11.71 -17.27
C PRO A 39 20.43 10.76 -16.26
N LEU A 40 19.11 10.60 -16.36
CA LEU A 40 18.32 9.73 -15.49
C LEU A 40 18.63 8.25 -15.74
N LEU A 41 18.73 7.83 -17.01
CA LEU A 41 19.11 6.46 -17.37
C LEU A 41 20.55 6.14 -16.97
N ARG A 42 21.48 7.10 -17.11
CA ARG A 42 22.86 6.94 -16.62
C ARG A 42 22.92 6.79 -15.10
N ALA A 43 22.12 7.58 -14.36
CA ALA A 43 22.03 7.48 -12.91
C ALA A 43 21.44 6.13 -12.47
N ALA A 44 20.31 5.72 -13.08
CA ALA A 44 19.69 4.43 -12.81
C ALA A 44 20.65 3.25 -13.03
N ARG A 45 21.44 3.28 -14.10
CA ARG A 45 22.45 2.25 -14.39
C ARG A 45 23.56 2.18 -13.34
N ARG A 46 24.01 3.33 -12.82
CA ARG A 46 25.00 3.37 -11.72
C ARG A 46 24.44 2.79 -10.43
N THR A 47 23.17 3.07 -10.13
CA THR A 47 22.49 2.52 -8.95
C THR A 47 22.17 1.04 -9.10
N GLN A 48 21.90 0.55 -10.31
CA GLN A 48 21.64 -0.86 -10.55
C GLN A 48 22.88 -1.74 -10.35
N VAL A 49 24.08 -1.17 -10.57
CA VAL A 49 25.35 -1.84 -10.24
C VAL A 49 25.52 -1.98 -8.72
N ALA A 50 24.83 -1.17 -7.91
CA ALA A 50 24.74 -1.41 -6.48
C ALA A 50 23.81 -2.62 -6.25
N GLU A 51 24.43 -3.75 -6.01
CA GLU A 51 23.82 -5.06 -5.76
C GLU A 51 22.63 -4.92 -4.80
N ARG A 52 21.45 -5.37 -5.23
CA ARG A 52 20.27 -5.38 -4.35
C ARG A 52 20.61 -6.22 -3.11
N PRO A 53 20.49 -5.68 -1.88
CA PRO A 53 20.80 -6.44 -0.69
C PRO A 53 19.89 -7.66 -0.63
N THR A 54 20.47 -8.83 -0.86
CA THR A 54 19.74 -10.10 -0.72
C THR A 54 19.72 -10.45 0.77
N LEU A 55 18.51 -10.68 1.29
CA LEU A 55 18.40 -11.18 2.67
C LEU A 55 19.02 -12.58 2.74
N SER A 56 19.95 -12.76 3.67
CA SER A 56 20.53 -14.08 3.94
C SER A 56 19.41 -15.06 4.33
N PRO A 57 19.57 -16.36 4.02
CA PRO A 57 18.58 -17.37 4.40
C PRO A 57 18.26 -17.37 5.90
N GLN A 58 19.27 -17.10 6.73
CA GLN A 58 19.12 -16.99 8.18
C GLN A 58 18.31 -15.76 8.61
N ALA A 59 18.49 -14.62 7.93
CA ALA A 59 17.69 -13.42 8.21
C ALA A 59 16.22 -13.64 7.86
N LYS A 60 15.93 -14.29 6.72
CA LYS A 60 14.57 -14.65 6.32
C LYS A 60 13.91 -15.58 7.35
N ALA A 61 14.59 -16.66 7.73
CA ALA A 61 14.08 -17.61 8.72
C ALA A 61 13.78 -16.94 10.08
N ARG A 62 14.63 -16.00 10.51
CA ARG A 62 14.41 -15.24 11.75
C ARG A 62 13.19 -14.33 11.66
N ILE A 63 12.97 -13.68 10.52
CA ILE A 63 11.80 -12.83 10.28
C ILE A 63 10.53 -13.68 10.27
N GLU A 64 10.54 -14.82 9.58
CA GLU A 64 9.43 -15.76 9.52
C GLU A 64 9.05 -16.29 10.91
N ALA A 65 10.04 -16.73 11.70
CA ALA A 65 9.81 -17.20 13.06
C ALA A 65 9.17 -16.12 13.96
N ARG A 66 9.60 -14.86 13.82
CA ARG A 66 9.02 -13.72 14.57
C ARG A 66 7.58 -13.44 14.15
N LEU A 67 7.27 -13.54 12.86
CA LEU A 67 5.91 -13.34 12.34
C LEU A 67 4.96 -14.43 12.86
N LEU A 68 5.39 -15.69 12.84
CA LEU A 68 4.59 -16.80 13.37
C LEU A 68 4.33 -16.65 14.88
N ALA A 69 5.36 -16.33 15.66
CA ALA A 69 5.22 -16.08 17.10
C ALA A 69 4.26 -14.92 17.39
N ALA A 70 4.35 -13.82 16.63
CA ALA A 70 3.42 -12.70 16.77
C ALA A 70 1.98 -13.10 16.42
N ALA A 71 1.77 -13.92 15.38
CA ALA A 71 0.46 -14.40 14.98
C ALA A 71 -0.20 -15.29 16.07
N GLU A 72 0.58 -16.15 16.73
CA GLU A 72 0.09 -16.98 17.84
C GLU A 72 -0.38 -16.15 19.04
N THR A 73 0.32 -15.05 19.34
CA THR A 73 -0.08 -14.14 20.43
C THR A 73 -1.26 -13.25 20.06
N ALA A 74 -1.40 -12.88 18.78
CA ALA A 74 -2.49 -12.02 18.30
C ALA A 74 -3.82 -12.78 18.15
N PHE A 75 -3.77 -14.10 17.89
CA PHE A 75 -4.95 -14.94 17.72
C PHE A 75 -4.89 -16.15 18.65
N PRO A 76 -5.24 -16.01 19.94
CA PRO A 76 -5.26 -17.14 20.84
C PRO A 76 -6.26 -18.19 20.32
N ALA A 77 -5.73 -19.37 19.97
CA ALA A 77 -6.54 -20.50 19.53
C ALA A 77 -7.53 -20.87 20.63
N ARG A 78 -8.80 -20.46 20.46
CA ARG A 78 -9.87 -20.89 21.36
C ARG A 78 -10.07 -22.40 21.17
N PRO A 79 -10.07 -23.21 22.24
CA PRO A 79 -10.27 -24.64 22.09
C PRO A 79 -11.62 -24.88 21.41
N ALA A 80 -11.58 -25.62 20.30
CA ALA A 80 -12.78 -26.03 19.58
C ALA A 80 -13.64 -26.85 20.54
N ARG A 81 -14.71 -26.23 21.06
CA ARG A 81 -15.64 -26.89 21.97
C ARG A 81 -16.29 -28.02 21.18
N ASN A 82 -16.07 -29.27 21.61
CA ASN A 82 -16.66 -30.47 21.02
C ASN A 82 -18.19 -30.35 20.96
N LEU A 83 -18.71 -29.91 19.81
CA LEU A 83 -20.13 -29.83 19.52
C LEU A 83 -20.55 -31.16 18.89
N ARG A 84 -21.18 -32.01 19.70
CA ARG A 84 -21.84 -33.24 19.22
C ARG A 84 -22.92 -32.86 18.19
N PRO A 85 -23.01 -33.52 17.03
CA PRO A 85 -23.94 -33.13 15.99
C PRO A 85 -25.36 -33.65 16.33
N GLY A 86 -26.16 -32.80 16.95
CA GLY A 86 -27.60 -33.01 17.10
C GLY A 86 -28.34 -32.59 15.83
N THR A 87 -28.84 -33.57 15.08
CA THR A 87 -29.51 -33.41 13.76
C THR A 87 -30.79 -32.57 13.79
N GLY A 88 -31.28 -32.14 14.95
CA GLY A 88 -32.42 -31.24 15.10
C GLY A 88 -32.12 -29.74 14.90
N LEU A 89 -30.86 -29.31 15.06
CA LEU A 89 -30.51 -27.88 14.99
C LEU A 89 -30.44 -27.37 13.54
N ILE A 90 -29.99 -28.19 12.60
CA ILE A 90 -29.71 -27.78 11.21
C ILE A 90 -30.96 -27.18 10.52
N ARG A 91 -32.16 -27.67 10.85
CA ARG A 91 -33.44 -27.18 10.30
C ARG A 91 -33.85 -25.79 10.84
N ARG A 92 -33.44 -25.41 12.05
CA ARG A 92 -33.68 -24.08 12.63
C ARG A 92 -32.66 -23.04 12.17
N TRP A 93 -31.48 -23.46 11.72
CA TRP A 93 -30.38 -22.56 11.34
C TRP A 93 -30.53 -22.00 9.91
N ALA A 94 -31.36 -22.63 9.07
CA ALA A 94 -31.71 -22.08 7.76
C ALA A 94 -32.52 -20.77 7.85
N ALA A 95 -33.30 -20.59 8.92
CA ALA A 95 -34.18 -19.43 9.10
C ALA A 95 -33.48 -18.17 9.67
N VAL A 96 -32.28 -18.31 10.26
CA VAL A 96 -31.52 -17.19 10.87
C VAL A 96 -30.31 -16.73 10.05
N ARG A 97 -30.08 -17.32 8.88
CA ARG A 97 -29.05 -16.87 7.93
C ARG A 97 -29.18 -15.38 7.57
N PRO A 98 -30.36 -14.82 7.23
CA PRO A 98 -30.41 -13.41 6.82
C PRO A 98 -30.09 -12.44 7.97
N VAL A 99 -30.43 -12.78 9.22
CA VAL A 99 -30.18 -11.93 10.39
C VAL A 99 -28.69 -11.86 10.74
N ARG A 100 -27.95 -12.97 10.57
CA ARG A 100 -26.49 -12.99 10.81
C ARG A 100 -25.74 -12.22 9.74
N PHE A 101 -26.17 -12.28 8.49
CA PHE A 101 -25.60 -11.46 7.42
C PHE A 101 -25.90 -9.97 7.63
N ALA A 102 -27.13 -9.62 8.03
CA ALA A 102 -27.50 -8.24 8.33
C ALA A 102 -26.70 -7.68 9.53
N LEU A 103 -26.49 -8.49 10.58
CA LEU A 103 -25.69 -8.09 11.74
C LEU A 103 -24.20 -7.97 11.39
N ALA A 104 -23.64 -8.90 10.61
CA ALA A 104 -22.26 -8.81 10.14
C ALA A 104 -22.05 -7.57 9.24
N LEU A 105 -23.01 -7.29 8.35
CA LEU A 105 -22.98 -6.09 7.51
C LEU A 105 -23.13 -4.82 8.36
N ALA A 106 -24.01 -4.80 9.36
CA ALA A 106 -24.14 -3.68 10.29
C ALA A 106 -22.87 -3.47 11.13
N CYS A 107 -22.21 -4.54 11.58
CA CYS A 107 -20.90 -4.45 12.24
C CYS A 107 -19.83 -3.92 11.28
N VAL A 108 -19.80 -4.36 10.02
CA VAL A 108 -18.88 -3.83 9.01
C VAL A 108 -19.16 -2.34 8.75
N ILE A 109 -20.41 -1.93 8.63
CA ILE A 109 -20.80 -0.52 8.47
C ILE A 109 -20.46 0.30 9.71
N LEU A 110 -20.62 -0.25 10.93
CA LEU A 110 -20.23 0.41 12.18
C LEU A 110 -18.71 0.49 12.35
N ILE A 111 -17.96 -0.52 11.89
CA ILE A 111 -16.50 -0.49 11.87
C ILE A 111 -16.03 0.56 10.85
N ILE A 112 -16.58 0.55 9.64
CA ILE A 112 -16.28 1.55 8.60
C ILE A 112 -16.69 2.96 9.07
N GLY A 113 -17.86 3.12 9.67
CA GLY A 113 -18.40 4.40 10.16
C GLY A 113 -17.80 4.88 11.48
N GLY A 114 -17.23 4.00 12.30
CA GLY A 114 -16.49 4.36 13.52
C GLY A 114 -15.05 4.76 13.24
N ILE A 115 -14.43 4.16 12.21
CA ILE A 115 -13.07 4.49 11.78
C ILE A 115 -13.01 5.88 11.13
N THR A 116 -14.08 6.37 10.49
CA THR A 116 -14.07 7.68 9.83
C THR A 116 -13.95 8.86 10.79
N VAL A 117 -14.38 8.75 12.05
CA VAL A 117 -14.28 9.88 13.01
C VAL A 117 -12.86 9.97 13.62
N ALA A 118 -12.16 8.86 13.78
CA ALA A 118 -10.81 8.83 14.36
C ALA A 118 -9.68 8.94 13.31
N ALA A 119 -9.90 8.48 12.07
CA ALA A 119 -8.88 8.49 11.02
C ALA A 119 -8.58 9.88 10.44
N ILE A 120 -9.48 10.86 10.63
CA ILE A 120 -9.28 12.24 10.13
C ILE A 120 -8.15 12.95 10.89
N ALA A 121 -7.84 12.52 12.12
CA ALA A 121 -6.81 13.08 12.99
C ALA A 121 -5.50 12.25 13.05
N ALA A 122 -5.35 11.21 12.21
CA ALA A 122 -4.15 10.38 12.25
C ALA A 122 -2.92 11.16 11.73
N GLN A 123 -2.05 11.54 12.66
CA GLN A 123 -0.69 12.02 12.39
C GLN A 123 0.17 10.89 11.78
N PRO A 124 1.25 11.21 11.07
CA PRO A 124 2.11 10.23 10.41
C PRO A 124 2.65 9.12 11.32
N ASP A 125 2.82 9.41 12.61
CA ASP A 125 3.34 8.47 13.61
C ASP A 125 2.25 7.58 14.27
N SER A 126 1.01 7.64 13.74
CA SER A 126 -0.13 6.90 14.26
C SER A 126 -0.23 5.49 13.68
N PRO A 127 -0.60 4.46 14.47
CA PRO A 127 -0.88 3.12 13.97
C PRO A 127 -2.07 3.05 12.97
N PHE A 128 -2.86 4.12 12.86
CA PHE A 128 -3.97 4.23 11.91
C PHE A 128 -3.58 4.89 10.57
N TYR A 129 -2.35 5.39 10.44
CA TYR A 129 -1.85 5.97 9.22
C TYR A 129 -1.85 5.01 8.00
N PRO A 130 -1.54 3.70 8.15
CA PRO A 130 -1.69 2.74 7.05
C PRO A 130 -3.13 2.63 6.53
N VAL A 131 -4.12 2.80 7.41
CA VAL A 131 -5.54 2.79 7.01
C VAL A 131 -5.87 4.02 6.17
N LYS A 132 -5.32 5.18 6.53
CA LYS A 132 -5.48 6.42 5.75
C LYS A 132 -4.91 6.29 4.34
N LEU A 133 -3.70 5.73 4.22
CA LEU A 133 -3.09 5.42 2.91
C LEU A 133 -3.98 4.51 2.07
N LEU A 134 -4.49 3.42 2.66
CA LEU A 134 -5.38 2.50 1.97
C LEU A 134 -6.65 3.21 1.46
N THR A 135 -7.22 4.15 2.23
CA THR A 135 -8.39 4.91 1.76
C THR A 135 -8.08 5.92 0.66
N GLU A 136 -6.86 6.48 0.64
CA GLU A 136 -6.37 7.36 -0.42
C GLU A 136 -6.17 6.56 -1.73
N ASP A 137 -5.56 5.37 -1.63
CA ASP A 137 -5.35 4.46 -2.76
C ASP A 137 -6.67 3.97 -3.38
N ILE A 138 -7.64 3.59 -2.56
CA ILE A 138 -8.97 3.21 -3.04
C ILE A 138 -9.62 4.39 -3.77
N ARG A 139 -9.50 5.62 -3.25
CA ARG A 139 -10.05 6.79 -3.94
C ARG A 139 -9.36 7.09 -5.26
N LEU A 140 -8.06 6.90 -5.37
CA LEU A 140 -7.33 7.03 -6.63
C LEU A 140 -7.77 5.96 -7.63
N TRP A 141 -7.94 4.72 -7.17
CA TRP A 141 -8.38 3.62 -8.02
C TRP A 141 -9.81 3.79 -8.55
N LEU A 142 -10.70 4.40 -7.76
CA LEU A 142 -12.07 4.70 -8.17
C LEU A 142 -12.22 6.05 -8.88
N ALA A 143 -11.20 6.92 -8.87
CA ALA A 143 -11.31 8.24 -9.47
C ALA A 143 -11.34 8.15 -11.01
N PRO A 144 -12.27 8.86 -11.67
CA PRO A 144 -12.23 8.98 -13.13
C PRO A 144 -10.96 9.72 -13.57
N THR A 145 -10.38 9.32 -14.71
CA THR A 145 -9.06 9.74 -15.21
C THR A 145 -8.88 11.25 -15.38
N ARG A 146 -9.97 12.03 -15.38
CA ARG A 146 -9.95 13.50 -15.46
C ARG A 146 -9.76 14.17 -14.09
N GLU A 147 -10.08 13.50 -12.99
CA GLU A 147 -10.05 14.05 -11.62
C GLU A 147 -8.85 13.55 -10.80
N GLU A 148 -8.22 12.46 -11.23
CA GLU A 148 -6.98 11.92 -10.68
C GLU A 148 -5.86 12.97 -10.47
N PRO A 149 -5.59 13.91 -11.42
CA PRO A 149 -4.54 14.92 -11.24
C PRO A 149 -4.84 15.90 -10.10
N ALA A 150 -6.11 16.28 -9.94
CA ALA A 150 -6.55 17.17 -8.86
C ALA A 150 -6.52 16.47 -7.51
N LEU A 151 -6.78 15.16 -7.47
CA LEU A 151 -6.73 14.36 -6.25
C LEU A 151 -5.29 14.21 -5.74
N HIS A 152 -4.33 13.99 -6.64
CA HIS A 152 -2.90 13.97 -6.29
C HIS A 152 -2.40 15.31 -5.75
N LEU A 153 -2.82 16.44 -6.34
CA LEU A 153 -2.47 17.77 -5.83
C LEU A 153 -3.00 17.99 -4.42
N ARG A 154 -4.25 17.60 -4.15
CA ARG A 154 -4.84 17.69 -2.81
C ARG A 154 -4.12 16.82 -1.78
N PHE A 155 -3.67 15.63 -2.17
CA PHE A 155 -2.87 14.80 -1.26
C PHE A 155 -1.50 15.41 -1.00
N ALA A 156 -0.84 15.98 -2.02
CA ALA A 156 0.44 16.65 -1.84
C ALA A 156 0.35 17.88 -0.91
N GLU A 157 -0.66 18.74 -1.10
CA GLU A 157 -0.92 19.87 -0.21
C GLU A 157 -1.16 19.41 1.23
N ARG A 158 -1.90 18.33 1.41
CA ARG A 158 -2.18 17.76 2.74
C ARG A 158 -0.93 17.20 3.40
N ARG A 159 -0.04 16.55 2.65
CA ARG A 159 1.26 16.07 3.15
C ARG A 159 2.15 17.23 3.60
N LEU A 160 2.14 18.34 2.87
CA LEU A 160 2.90 19.52 3.25
C LEU A 160 2.40 20.10 4.58
N ALA A 161 1.07 20.16 4.77
CA ALA A 161 0.47 20.60 6.02
C ALA A 161 0.77 19.66 7.20
N GLU A 162 0.83 18.34 6.95
CA GLU A 162 1.22 17.34 7.96
C GLU A 162 2.68 17.50 8.39
N LEU A 163 3.59 17.73 7.44
CA LEU A 163 5.00 18.00 7.73
C LEU A 163 5.19 19.30 8.50
N GLN A 164 4.43 20.35 8.18
CA GLN A 164 4.43 21.61 8.92
C GLN A 164 3.91 21.43 10.35
N ALA A 165 2.88 20.60 10.54
CA ALA A 165 2.35 20.28 11.87
C ALA A 165 3.37 19.49 12.71
N LEU A 166 4.08 18.53 12.11
CA LEU A 166 5.17 17.80 12.77
C LEU A 166 6.37 18.70 13.10
N ALA A 167 6.69 19.66 12.22
CA ALA A 167 7.72 20.66 12.46
C ALA A 167 7.38 21.57 13.65
N ALA A 168 6.12 21.98 13.76
CA ALA A 168 5.64 22.81 14.86
C ALA A 168 5.60 22.05 16.20
N ASP A 169 5.40 20.74 16.17
CA ASP A 169 5.40 19.86 17.35
C ASP A 169 6.81 19.41 17.77
N GLY A 170 7.85 19.85 17.05
CA GLY A 170 9.26 19.56 17.37
C GLY A 170 9.71 18.13 17.09
N GLN A 171 8.94 17.36 16.32
CA GLN A 171 9.22 15.94 16.02
C GLN A 171 10.12 15.73 14.79
N LEU A 172 10.64 16.81 14.19
CA LEU A 172 11.62 16.75 13.11
C LEU A 172 13.03 16.80 13.68
N ASP A 173 13.43 15.73 14.38
CA ASP A 173 14.84 15.50 14.69
C ASP A 173 15.55 14.99 13.42
N THR A 174 16.52 15.76 12.94
CA THR A 174 17.38 15.48 11.77
C THR A 174 18.36 14.34 12.00
#